data_AF-A0A9D0U360-F1
#
_entry.id   AF-A0A9D0U360-F1
#
_cell.length_a   1.000
_cell.length_b   1.000
_cell.length_c   1.000
_cell.angle_alpha   90.00
_cell.angle_beta   90.00
_cell.angle_gamma   90.00
#
_symmetry.space_group_name_H-M   'P 1'
#
loop_
_entity.id
_entity.type
_entity.pdbx_description
1 polymer ?
#
loop_
_entity_poly.entity_id
_entity_poly.type
_entity_poly.pdbx_seq_one_letter_code
_entity_poly.pdbx_strand_id
1 'polypeptide(L)'
;GFQFLVVRKPIPNLRKVLIGFGYVLIGLTFFLQGLEQALFPLGRMMAEQLTNPEFIYQGLTVLPDDIDWTAYYWVIIFAFAIGFSTTIAEPSLLAVAMKASEVSDGAIGIWGLRLAVAFGVAIGIALGAWRIITGYPLHYFIMAGYMIVVLQTLVAPKMIIALAYDSGGVTTSTVTVPLVAALGLGLAETVPGRSALLDGFGLIAFASLFPIMSVLAYAQASDYLAKRPASGAVTE
;
A
#
# COMPACT_ATOMS: atom_id res chain seq x y z
N GLY A 1 -5.81 -18.38 20.08
CA GLY A 1 -6.04 -17.46 21.23
C GLY A 1 -7.52 -17.34 21.55
N PHE A 2 -8.29 -16.67 20.69
CA PHE A 2 -9.69 -16.32 20.93
C PHE A 2 -10.62 -17.50 21.33
N GLN A 3 -10.59 -18.63 20.61
CA GLN A 3 -11.46 -19.78 20.95
C GLN A 3 -11.19 -20.41 22.32
N PHE A 4 -9.92 -20.52 22.71
CA PHE A 4 -9.53 -21.20 23.95
C PHE A 4 -9.66 -20.27 25.16
N LEU A 5 -9.25 -19.01 25.04
CA LEU A 5 -9.26 -18.03 26.13
C LEU A 5 -10.63 -17.35 26.32
N VAL A 6 -11.31 -16.99 25.23
CA VAL A 6 -12.56 -16.21 25.29
C VAL A 6 -13.77 -17.12 25.26
N VAL A 7 -13.85 -18.04 24.30
CA VAL A 7 -15.04 -18.93 24.16
C VAL A 7 -14.93 -20.24 24.95
N ARG A 8 -13.77 -20.49 25.60
CA ARG A 8 -13.48 -21.66 26.46
C ARG A 8 -13.85 -23.01 25.83
N LYS A 9 -13.71 -23.13 24.50
CA LYS A 9 -13.93 -24.38 23.78
C LYS A 9 -12.59 -25.01 23.40
N PRO A 10 -12.44 -26.35 23.49
CA PRO A 10 -11.27 -27.04 22.99
C PRO A 10 -11.14 -26.78 21.48
N ILE A 11 -9.91 -26.57 21.00
CA ILE A 11 -9.66 -26.31 19.58
C ILE A 11 -10.04 -27.57 18.80
N PRO A 12 -11.04 -27.51 17.90
CA PRO A 12 -11.42 -28.66 17.11
C PRO A 12 -10.25 -29.06 16.19
N ASN A 13 -9.97 -30.37 16.14
CA ASN A 13 -8.91 -30.94 15.30
C ASN A 13 -7.50 -30.38 15.55
N LEU A 14 -7.09 -30.21 16.82
CA LEU A 14 -5.78 -29.66 17.22
C LEU A 14 -4.60 -30.23 16.43
N ARG A 15 -4.55 -31.55 16.19
CA ARG A 15 -3.47 -32.18 15.40
C ARG A 15 -3.42 -31.63 13.96
N LYS A 16 -4.56 -31.47 13.29
CA LYS A 16 -4.61 -30.89 11.93
C LYS A 16 -4.20 -29.43 11.93
N VAL A 17 -4.61 -28.67 12.95
CA VAL A 17 -4.22 -27.25 13.11
C VAL A 17 -2.72 -27.12 13.30
N LEU A 18 -2.10 -27.95 14.16
CA LEU A 18 -0.65 -27.92 14.39
C LEU A 18 0.13 -28.31 13.13
N ILE A 19 -0.32 -29.33 12.39
CA ILE A 19 0.30 -29.72 11.12
C ILE A 19 0.16 -28.60 10.09
N GLY A 20 -1.04 -28.02 9.95
CA GLY A 20 -1.28 -26.89 9.05
C GLY A 20 -0.43 -25.68 9.40
N PHE A 21 -0.30 -25.36 10.69
CA PHE A 21 0.57 -24.29 11.17
C PHE A 21 2.04 -24.55 10.82
N GLY A 22 2.51 -25.80 10.96
CA GLY A 22 3.85 -26.20 10.52
C GLY A 22 4.06 -25.98 9.02
N TYR A 23 3.10 -26.37 8.17
CA TYR A 23 3.17 -26.11 6.74
C TYR A 23 3.15 -24.62 6.39
N VAL A 24 2.39 -23.79 7.12
CA VAL A 24 2.38 -22.33 6.94
C VAL A 24 3.76 -21.74 7.28
N LEU A 25 4.40 -22.16 8.38
CA LEU A 25 5.73 -21.66 8.74
C LEU A 25 6.77 -22.03 7.68
N ILE A 26 6.76 -23.27 7.19
CA ILE A 26 7.67 -23.72 6.14
C ILE A 26 7.41 -22.95 4.84
N GLY A 27 6.15 -22.83 4.44
CA GLY A 27 5.74 -22.09 3.24
C GLY A 27 6.13 -20.61 3.31
N LEU A 28 5.91 -19.95 4.45
CA LEU A 28 6.30 -18.56 4.67
C LEU A 28 7.83 -18.40 4.63
N THR A 29 8.58 -19.34 5.20
CA THR A 29 10.05 -19.31 5.18
C THR A 29 10.57 -19.39 3.75
N PHE A 30 10.10 -20.36 2.96
CA PHE A 30 10.51 -20.48 1.56
C PHE A 30 10.03 -19.30 0.71
N PHE A 31 8.86 -18.76 0.98
CA PHE A 31 8.36 -17.57 0.31
C PHE A 31 9.26 -16.36 0.57
N LEU A 32 9.57 -16.06 1.83
CA LEU A 32 10.50 -14.98 2.20
C LEU A 32 11.89 -15.19 1.59
N GLN A 33 12.41 -16.42 1.60
CA GLN A 33 13.69 -16.74 0.98
C GLN A 33 13.66 -16.51 -0.54
N GLY A 34 12.58 -16.89 -1.21
CA GLY A 34 12.39 -16.64 -2.64
C GLY A 34 12.32 -15.15 -2.97
N LEU A 35 11.69 -14.35 -2.12
CA LEU A 35 11.65 -12.89 -2.26
C LEU A 35 13.04 -12.26 -2.09
N GLU A 36 13.79 -12.70 -1.10
CA GLU A 36 15.16 -12.25 -0.86
C GLU A 36 16.10 -12.58 -2.03
N GLN A 37 15.91 -13.73 -2.69
CA GLN A 37 16.76 -14.15 -3.80
C GLN A 37 16.32 -13.61 -5.16
N ALA A 38 15.03 -13.36 -5.37
CA ALA A 38 14.51 -12.94 -6.68
C ALA A 38 14.11 -11.47 -6.70
N LEU A 39 13.28 -11.03 -5.75
CA LEU A 39 12.57 -9.76 -5.82
C LEU A 39 13.37 -8.61 -5.21
N PHE A 40 14.09 -8.86 -4.12
CA PHE A 40 14.94 -7.87 -3.45
C PHE A 40 16.13 -7.45 -4.33
N PRO A 41 16.86 -8.37 -4.98
CA PRO A 41 17.97 -8.01 -5.85
C PRO A 41 17.49 -7.27 -7.09
N LEU A 42 16.30 -7.61 -7.60
CA LEU A 42 15.70 -6.90 -8.73
C LEU A 42 15.29 -5.47 -8.33
N GLY A 43 14.67 -5.29 -7.16
CA GLY A 43 14.36 -3.97 -6.62
C GLY A 43 15.61 -3.11 -6.41
N ARG A 44 16.68 -3.70 -5.84
CA ARG A 44 17.99 -3.05 -5.66
C ARG A 44 18.62 -2.66 -6.99
N MET A 45 18.69 -3.57 -7.95
CA MET A 45 19.27 -3.31 -9.27
C MET A 45 18.51 -2.18 -10.00
N MET A 46 17.17 -2.18 -9.93
CA MET A 46 16.37 -1.10 -10.51
C MET A 46 16.59 0.22 -9.77
N ALA A 47 16.66 0.20 -8.44
CA ALA A 47 17.01 1.39 -7.68
C ALA A 47 18.40 1.90 -8.08
N GLU A 48 19.44 1.06 -8.08
CA GLU A 48 20.81 1.42 -8.48
C GLU A 48 20.87 2.02 -9.88
N GLN A 49 20.16 1.44 -10.86
CA GLN A 49 20.11 1.97 -12.22
C GLN A 49 19.38 3.32 -12.29
N LEU A 50 18.25 3.45 -11.60
CA LEU A 50 17.47 4.68 -11.58
C LEU A 50 18.08 5.78 -10.70
N THR A 51 18.95 5.41 -9.75
CA THR A 51 19.70 6.32 -8.89
C THR A 51 21.14 6.54 -9.34
N ASN A 52 21.53 5.99 -10.50
CA ASN A 52 22.89 6.14 -11.03
C ASN A 52 23.16 7.63 -11.35
N PRO A 53 24.24 8.24 -10.83
CA PRO A 53 24.58 9.62 -11.12
C PRO A 53 24.70 9.97 -12.61
N GLU A 54 25.21 9.06 -13.45
CA GLU A 54 25.27 9.28 -14.90
C GLU A 54 23.86 9.37 -15.52
N PHE A 55 22.93 8.55 -15.03
CA PHE A 55 21.53 8.54 -15.46
C PHE A 55 20.76 9.77 -14.94
N ILE A 56 20.94 10.11 -13.67
CA ILE A 56 20.25 11.22 -12.99
C ILE A 56 20.75 12.58 -13.47
N TYR A 57 22.06 12.76 -13.61
CA TYR A 57 22.69 14.04 -13.93
C TYR A 57 23.13 14.16 -15.39
N GLN A 58 22.71 13.23 -16.27
CA GLN A 58 22.99 13.24 -17.71
C GLN A 58 24.47 13.50 -18.05
N GLY A 59 25.39 12.93 -17.26
CA GLY A 59 26.84 13.06 -17.47
C GLY A 59 27.48 14.33 -16.90
N LEU A 60 26.82 15.11 -16.02
CA LEU A 60 27.52 16.15 -15.25
C LEU A 60 28.57 15.51 -14.32
N THR A 61 29.82 15.93 -14.48
CA THR A 61 30.99 15.51 -13.68
C THR A 61 31.04 16.13 -12.28
N VAL A 62 30.13 17.04 -11.96
CA VAL A 62 30.04 17.70 -10.65
C VAL A 62 28.71 17.32 -10.02
N LEU A 63 28.77 16.52 -8.96
CA LEU A 63 27.62 16.21 -8.11
C LEU A 63 27.21 17.50 -7.37
N PRO A 64 25.95 17.96 -7.48
CA PRO A 64 25.47 19.06 -6.65
C PRO A 64 25.53 18.68 -5.17
N ASP A 65 25.88 19.64 -4.30
CA ASP A 65 25.88 19.44 -2.84
C ASP A 65 24.46 19.16 -2.30
N ASP A 66 23.42 19.56 -3.04
CA ASP A 66 22.01 19.35 -2.71
C ASP A 66 21.38 18.23 -3.56
N ILE A 67 20.61 17.35 -2.91
CA ILE A 67 19.83 16.31 -3.58
C ILE A 67 18.63 16.94 -4.28
N ASP A 68 18.68 17.06 -5.61
CA ASP A 68 17.52 17.41 -6.42
C ASP A 68 16.58 16.20 -6.57
N TRP A 69 15.48 16.19 -5.82
CA TRP A 69 14.49 15.12 -5.88
C TRP A 69 13.83 14.97 -7.25
N THR A 70 13.81 16.03 -8.08
CA THR A 70 13.19 15.97 -9.42
C THR A 70 13.98 15.07 -10.35
N ALA A 71 15.28 14.93 -10.14
CA ALA A 71 16.14 14.05 -10.91
C ALA A 71 15.86 12.55 -10.62
N TYR A 72 15.19 12.24 -9.50
CA TYR A 72 14.72 10.90 -9.13
C TYR A 72 13.29 10.60 -9.62
N TYR A 73 12.74 11.40 -10.53
CA TYR A 73 11.37 11.26 -11.03
C TYR A 73 11.04 9.84 -11.53
N TRP A 74 11.97 9.15 -12.18
CA TRP A 74 11.77 7.77 -12.64
C TRP A 74 11.62 6.77 -11.51
N VAL A 75 12.31 6.96 -10.38
CA VAL A 75 12.12 6.15 -9.17
C VAL A 75 10.70 6.33 -8.65
N ILE A 76 10.18 7.55 -8.63
CA ILE A 76 8.84 7.86 -8.13
C ILE A 76 7.77 7.24 -9.03
N ILE A 77 7.91 7.33 -10.36
CA ILE A 77 6.98 6.65 -11.29
C ILE A 77 7.05 5.14 -11.11
N PHE A 78 8.25 4.57 -11.00
CA PHE A 78 8.42 3.14 -10.83
C PHE A 78 7.76 2.66 -9.53
N ALA A 79 7.98 3.37 -8.43
CA ALA A 79 7.37 3.13 -7.14
C ALA A 79 5.83 3.18 -7.23
N PHE A 80 5.29 4.19 -7.93
CA PHE A 80 3.85 4.29 -8.22
C PHE A 80 3.34 3.06 -9.00
N ALA A 81 4.00 2.72 -10.11
CA ALA A 81 3.57 1.65 -11.01
C ALA A 81 3.60 0.28 -10.33
N ILE A 82 4.65 0.00 -9.55
CA ILE A 82 4.76 -1.22 -8.75
C ILE A 82 3.69 -1.30 -7.68
N GLY A 83 3.47 -0.19 -6.95
CA GLY A 83 2.42 -0.10 -5.94
C GLY A 83 1.03 -0.36 -6.52
N PHE A 84 0.73 0.25 -7.67
CA PHE A 84 -0.52 0.05 -8.38
C PHE A 84 -0.68 -1.40 -8.87
N SER A 85 0.35 -1.91 -9.56
CA SER A 85 0.32 -3.24 -10.19
C SER A 85 0.12 -4.36 -9.17
N THR A 86 0.89 -4.34 -8.08
CA THR A 86 0.76 -5.36 -7.03
C THR A 86 -0.57 -5.30 -6.32
N THR A 87 -1.06 -4.11 -6.04
CA THR A 87 -2.36 -3.95 -5.38
C THR A 87 -3.51 -4.43 -6.26
N ILE A 88 -3.47 -4.19 -7.58
CA ILE A 88 -4.47 -4.74 -8.49
C ILE A 88 -4.36 -6.26 -8.59
N ALA A 89 -3.14 -6.80 -8.60
CA ALA A 89 -2.88 -8.23 -8.67
C ALA A 89 -3.28 -8.98 -7.38
N GLU A 90 -3.51 -8.26 -6.28
CA GLU A 90 -3.81 -8.83 -4.98
C GLU A 90 -5.18 -9.56 -4.96
N PRO A 91 -5.21 -10.89 -4.76
CA PRO A 91 -6.45 -11.65 -4.73
C PRO A 91 -7.31 -11.33 -3.50
N SER A 92 -6.70 -10.99 -2.37
CA SER A 92 -7.45 -10.63 -1.16
C SER A 92 -8.27 -9.35 -1.36
N LEU A 93 -7.74 -8.38 -2.11
CA LEU A 93 -8.46 -7.16 -2.48
C LEU A 93 -9.67 -7.46 -3.37
N LEU A 94 -9.53 -8.37 -4.33
CA LEU A 94 -10.66 -8.80 -5.15
C LEU A 94 -11.77 -9.43 -4.29
N ALA A 95 -11.40 -10.30 -3.33
CA ALA A 95 -12.36 -10.93 -2.44
C ALA A 95 -13.12 -9.92 -1.56
N VAL A 96 -12.40 -8.94 -0.98
CA VAL A 96 -13.02 -7.87 -0.19
C VAL A 96 -13.93 -7.00 -1.05
N ALA A 97 -13.52 -6.66 -2.28
CA ALA A 97 -14.35 -5.88 -3.20
C ALA A 97 -15.63 -6.60 -3.63
N MET A 98 -15.55 -7.91 -3.88
CA MET A 98 -16.73 -8.73 -4.14
C MET A 98 -17.68 -8.74 -2.93
N LYS A 99 -17.15 -8.93 -1.72
CA LYS A 99 -17.98 -8.93 -0.51
C LYS A 99 -18.60 -7.56 -0.22
N ALA A 100 -17.85 -6.49 -0.46
CA ALA A 100 -18.36 -5.11 -0.34
C ALA A 100 -19.52 -4.85 -1.31
N SER A 101 -19.37 -5.27 -2.56
CA SER A 101 -20.42 -5.15 -3.59
C SER A 101 -21.66 -5.95 -3.21
N GLU A 102 -21.51 -7.16 -2.67
CA GLU A 102 -22.63 -8.01 -2.25
C GLU A 102 -23.36 -7.42 -1.04
N VAL A 103 -22.64 -6.94 -0.02
CA VAL A 103 -23.24 -6.39 1.21
C VAL A 103 -23.84 -5.00 1.01
N SER A 104 -23.45 -4.29 -0.05
CA SER A 104 -23.95 -2.96 -0.40
C SER A 104 -25.02 -2.96 -1.49
N ASP A 105 -25.56 -4.13 -1.87
CA ASP A 105 -26.51 -4.29 -2.99
C ASP A 105 -26.02 -3.62 -4.29
N GLY A 106 -24.71 -3.69 -4.54
CA GLY A 106 -24.07 -3.11 -5.73
C GLY A 106 -23.77 -1.61 -5.65
N ALA A 107 -24.05 -0.93 -4.53
CA ALA A 107 -23.71 0.48 -4.36
C ALA A 107 -22.18 0.73 -4.38
N ILE A 108 -21.39 -0.25 -3.93
CA ILE A 108 -19.92 -0.23 -4.02
C ILE A 108 -19.49 -1.12 -5.19
N GLY A 109 -19.03 -0.50 -6.27
CA GLY A 109 -18.55 -1.24 -7.43
C GLY A 109 -17.23 -1.98 -7.15
N ILE A 110 -17.14 -3.25 -7.56
CA ILE A 110 -15.93 -4.09 -7.41
C ILE A 110 -14.70 -3.38 -7.99
N TRP A 111 -14.78 -2.92 -9.24
CA TRP A 111 -13.67 -2.23 -9.90
C TRP A 111 -13.39 -0.85 -9.32
N GLY A 112 -14.44 -0.12 -8.90
CA GLY A 112 -14.29 1.19 -8.27
C GLY A 112 -13.47 1.11 -6.99
N LEU A 113 -13.81 0.16 -6.11
CA LEU A 113 -13.05 -0.06 -4.88
C LEU A 113 -11.63 -0.53 -5.17
N ARG A 114 -11.44 -1.50 -6.08
CA ARG A 114 -10.10 -2.01 -6.44
C ARG A 114 -9.19 -0.91 -6.96
N LEU A 115 -9.70 -0.06 -7.85
CA LEU A 115 -8.93 1.07 -8.38
C LEU A 115 -8.65 2.10 -7.30
N ALA A 116 -9.62 2.44 -6.46
CA ALA A 116 -9.42 3.37 -5.35
C ALA A 116 -8.30 2.90 -4.42
N VAL A 117 -8.32 1.63 -4.01
CA VAL A 117 -7.27 1.04 -3.17
C VAL A 117 -5.92 1.03 -3.88
N ALA A 118 -5.86 0.60 -5.15
CA ALA A 118 -4.63 0.57 -5.92
C ALA A 118 -3.99 1.95 -6.13
N PHE A 119 -4.79 2.97 -6.42
CA PHE A 119 -4.30 4.35 -6.49
C PHE A 119 -3.83 4.85 -5.12
N GLY A 120 -4.54 4.52 -4.04
CA GLY A 120 -4.10 4.83 -2.67
C GLY A 120 -2.71 4.26 -2.41
N VAL A 121 -2.52 2.96 -2.60
CA VAL A 121 -1.21 2.30 -2.42
C VAL A 121 -0.14 2.94 -3.31
N ALA A 122 -0.43 3.16 -4.60
CA ALA A 122 0.52 3.72 -5.55
C ALA A 122 0.98 5.14 -5.16
N ILE A 123 0.05 6.01 -4.76
CA ILE A 123 0.37 7.36 -4.28
C ILE A 123 1.16 7.29 -2.98
N GLY A 124 0.76 6.43 -2.05
CA GLY A 124 1.46 6.26 -0.78
C GLY A 124 2.91 5.81 -0.98
N ILE A 125 3.13 4.79 -1.81
CA ILE A 125 4.47 4.28 -2.12
C ILE A 125 5.30 5.32 -2.87
N ALA A 126 4.72 6.04 -3.83
CA ALA A 126 5.41 7.12 -4.54
C ALA A 126 5.83 8.25 -3.58
N LEU A 127 4.95 8.67 -2.67
CA LEU A 127 5.25 9.66 -1.64
C LEU A 127 6.31 9.15 -0.66
N GLY A 128 6.24 7.88 -0.27
CA GLY A 128 7.24 7.27 0.58
C GLY A 128 8.62 7.16 -0.08
N ALA A 129 8.67 6.85 -1.37
CA ALA A 129 9.91 6.88 -2.15
C ALA A 129 10.50 8.30 -2.22
N TRP A 130 9.67 9.30 -2.53
CA TRP A 130 10.06 10.71 -2.47
C TRP A 130 10.58 11.12 -1.07
N ARG A 131 9.93 10.63 -0.01
CA ARG A 131 10.35 10.85 1.38
C ARG A 131 11.70 10.20 1.68
N ILE A 132 11.99 9.01 1.17
CA ILE A 132 13.31 8.36 1.32
C ILE A 132 14.39 9.19 0.62
N ILE A 133 14.12 9.69 -0.58
CA ILE A 133 15.06 10.51 -1.35
C ILE A 133 15.38 11.82 -0.59
N THR A 134 14.33 12.55 -0.18
CA THR A 134 14.46 13.85 0.49
C THR A 134 14.92 13.76 1.95
N GLY A 135 14.68 12.64 2.62
CA GLY A 135 15.13 12.41 4.01
C GLY A 135 14.25 13.01 5.09
N TYR A 136 13.05 13.51 4.75
CA TYR A 136 12.15 14.06 5.76
C TYR A 136 11.76 13.00 6.80
N PRO A 137 11.58 13.35 8.08
CA PRO A 137 11.18 12.37 9.08
C PRO A 137 9.81 11.74 8.82
N LEU A 138 9.71 10.41 8.93
CA LEU A 138 8.49 9.63 8.65
C LEU A 138 7.28 10.11 9.47
N HIS A 139 7.49 10.47 10.74
CA HIS A 139 6.40 10.79 11.66
C HIS A 139 5.54 11.97 11.20
N TYR A 140 6.10 12.96 10.48
CA TYR A 140 5.31 14.07 9.94
C TYR A 140 4.24 13.62 8.96
N PHE A 141 4.58 12.69 8.07
CA PHE A 141 3.65 12.13 7.08
C PHE A 141 2.59 11.27 7.73
N ILE A 142 2.98 10.45 8.71
CA ILE A 142 2.05 9.57 9.41
C ILE A 142 1.07 10.40 10.25
N MET A 143 1.54 11.41 10.98
CA MET A 143 0.66 12.32 11.71
C MET A 143 -0.30 13.06 10.78
N ALA A 144 0.21 13.65 9.69
CA ALA A 144 -0.63 14.35 8.72
C ALA A 144 -1.68 13.43 8.07
N GLY A 145 -1.26 12.23 7.64
CA GLY A 145 -2.15 11.26 7.03
C GLY A 145 -3.22 10.76 8.00
N TYR A 146 -2.88 10.48 9.26
CA TYR A 146 -3.89 10.12 10.26
C TYR A 146 -4.84 11.27 10.58
N MET A 147 -4.36 12.52 10.61
CA MET A 147 -5.25 13.67 10.75
C MET A 147 -6.28 13.73 9.60
N ILE A 148 -5.84 13.48 8.36
CA ILE A 148 -6.74 13.39 7.20
C ILE A 148 -7.73 12.24 7.36
N VAL A 149 -7.27 11.04 7.74
CA VAL A 149 -8.13 9.87 7.96
C VAL A 149 -9.19 10.15 9.02
N VAL A 150 -8.82 10.78 10.14
CA VAL A 150 -9.76 11.15 11.21
C VAL A 150 -10.82 12.09 10.67
N LEU A 151 -10.42 13.17 9.98
CA LEU A 151 -11.36 14.14 9.39
C LEU A 151 -12.28 13.49 8.35
N GLN A 152 -11.74 12.65 7.48
CA GLN A 152 -12.53 11.89 6.49
C GLN A 152 -13.51 10.92 7.16
N THR A 153 -13.10 10.28 8.26
CA THR A 153 -13.95 9.33 9.00
C THR A 153 -15.17 10.03 9.59
N LEU A 154 -15.04 11.28 10.04
CA LEU A 154 -16.16 12.06 10.61
C LEU A 154 -17.29 12.33 9.60
N VAL A 155 -16.96 12.41 8.31
CA VAL A 155 -17.91 12.74 7.24
C VAL A 155 -18.27 11.54 6.36
N ALA A 156 -17.62 10.39 6.54
CA ALA A 156 -17.83 9.22 5.70
C ALA A 156 -19.09 8.42 6.07
N PRO A 157 -19.77 7.78 5.09
CA PRO A 157 -20.86 6.86 5.38
C PRO A 157 -20.42 5.67 6.23
N LYS A 158 -21.18 5.34 7.28
CA LYS A 158 -20.83 4.29 8.27
C LYS A 158 -20.50 2.93 7.66
N MET A 159 -21.18 2.57 6.56
CA MET A 159 -20.99 1.31 5.85
C MET A 159 -19.58 1.15 5.27
N ILE A 160 -18.93 2.25 4.87
CA ILE A 160 -17.62 2.20 4.19
C ILE A 160 -16.46 2.39 5.17
N ILE A 161 -16.69 2.93 6.36
CA ILE A 161 -15.62 3.13 7.35
C ILE A 161 -14.92 1.80 7.66
N ALA A 162 -15.67 0.75 8.02
CA ALA A 162 -15.07 -0.54 8.31
C ALA A 162 -14.26 -1.11 7.12
N LEU A 163 -14.81 -0.98 5.91
CA LEU A 163 -14.14 -1.38 4.67
C LEU A 163 -12.84 -0.61 4.41
N ALA A 164 -12.85 0.70 4.66
CA ALA A 164 -11.67 1.55 4.46
C ALA A 164 -10.53 1.15 5.40
N TYR A 165 -10.82 0.90 6.68
CA TYR A 165 -9.80 0.46 7.63
C TYR A 165 -9.33 -0.98 7.37
N ASP A 166 -10.20 -1.85 6.86
CA ASP A 166 -9.80 -3.20 6.43
C ASP A 166 -8.91 -3.16 5.18
N SER A 167 -9.16 -2.20 4.27
CA SER A 167 -8.37 -2.06 3.04
C SER A 167 -6.88 -1.82 3.28
N GLY A 168 -6.51 -1.11 4.37
CA GLY A 168 -5.11 -0.94 4.76
C GLY A 168 -4.46 -2.26 5.20
N GLY A 169 -5.21 -3.15 5.84
CA GLY A 169 -4.74 -4.49 6.20
C GLY A 169 -4.63 -5.41 4.99
N VAL A 170 -5.59 -5.32 4.06
CA VAL A 170 -5.61 -6.07 2.79
C VAL A 170 -4.40 -5.73 1.92
N THR A 171 -3.95 -4.47 1.89
CA THR A 171 -2.77 -4.08 1.11
C THR A 171 -1.46 -4.45 1.79
N THR A 172 -1.49 -4.88 3.06
CA THR A 172 -0.36 -5.51 3.76
C THR A 172 -0.33 -7.05 3.59
N SER A 173 -0.79 -7.52 2.43
CA SER A 173 -0.85 -8.93 2.08
C SER A 173 0.53 -9.57 1.83
N THR A 174 0.49 -10.88 1.59
CA THR A 174 1.64 -11.69 1.21
C THR A 174 2.33 -11.22 -0.08
N VAL A 175 1.63 -10.60 -1.04
CA VAL A 175 2.26 -10.16 -2.30
C VAL A 175 2.85 -8.77 -2.19
N THR A 176 2.11 -7.83 -1.61
CA THR A 176 2.46 -6.40 -1.65
C THR A 176 3.56 -6.05 -0.67
N VAL A 177 3.49 -6.52 0.60
CA VAL A 177 4.47 -6.13 1.63
C VAL A 177 5.90 -6.48 1.27
N PRO A 178 6.21 -7.71 0.82
CA PRO A 178 7.59 -8.04 0.52
C PRO A 178 8.15 -7.23 -0.65
N LEU A 179 7.35 -6.94 -1.67
CA LEU A 179 7.81 -6.13 -2.79
C LEU A 179 8.00 -4.66 -2.39
N VAL A 180 7.11 -4.11 -1.57
CA VAL A 180 7.26 -2.76 -1.01
C VAL A 180 8.49 -2.67 -0.11
N ALA A 181 8.71 -3.68 0.74
CA ALA A 181 9.90 -3.75 1.58
C ALA A 181 11.18 -3.85 0.75
N ALA A 182 11.18 -4.66 -0.32
CA ALA A 182 12.26 -4.78 -1.29
C ALA A 182 12.64 -3.42 -1.89
N LEU A 183 11.64 -2.71 -2.40
CA LEU A 183 11.79 -1.39 -3.01
C LEU A 183 12.31 -0.37 -1.99
N GLY A 184 11.70 -0.30 -0.81
CA GLY A 184 12.08 0.63 0.24
C GLY A 184 13.51 0.38 0.74
N LEU A 185 13.86 -0.87 0.97
CA LEU A 185 15.20 -1.28 1.40
C LEU A 185 16.24 -0.95 0.32
N GLY A 186 15.98 -1.34 -0.94
CA GLY A 186 16.89 -1.06 -2.04
C GLY A 186 17.10 0.42 -2.26
N LEU A 187 16.05 1.23 -2.22
CA LEU A 187 16.17 2.69 -2.36
C LEU A 187 16.94 3.33 -1.19
N ALA A 188 16.71 2.86 0.04
CA ALA A 188 17.43 3.37 1.20
C ALA A 188 18.91 2.95 1.25
N GLU A 189 19.29 1.87 0.56
CA GLU A 189 20.69 1.44 0.42
C GLU A 189 21.43 2.21 -0.68
N THR A 190 20.72 2.68 -1.72
CA THR A 190 21.34 3.40 -2.84
C THR A 190 21.36 4.92 -2.68
N VAL A 191 20.43 5.49 -1.88
CA VAL A 191 20.41 6.93 -1.60
C VAL A 191 21.36 7.26 -0.44
N PRO A 192 22.37 8.14 -0.63
CA PRO A 192 23.31 8.50 0.41
C PRO A 192 22.65 9.07 1.67
N GLY A 193 23.16 8.68 2.84
CA GLY A 193 22.68 9.19 4.13
C GLY A 193 21.33 8.63 4.58
N ARG A 194 20.88 7.52 4.01
CA ARG A 194 19.64 6.82 4.40
C ARG A 194 19.91 5.53 5.14
N SER A 195 18.96 5.16 5.99
CA SER A 195 18.99 3.91 6.74
C SER A 195 17.97 2.94 6.16
N ALA A 196 18.43 1.79 5.72
CA ALA A 196 17.61 0.63 5.38
C ALA A 196 16.45 0.38 6.37
N LEU A 197 16.77 0.39 7.67
CA LEU A 197 15.82 0.11 8.75
C LEU A 197 14.86 1.26 9.01
N LEU A 198 15.36 2.49 9.16
CA LEU A 198 14.51 3.64 9.54
C LEU A 198 13.75 4.21 8.34
N ASP A 199 14.37 4.22 7.16
CA ASP A 199 13.82 4.85 5.97
C ASP A 199 13.15 3.86 5.03
N GLY A 200 13.78 2.70 4.79
CA GLY A 200 13.25 1.70 3.87
C GLY A 200 12.00 1.00 4.39
N PHE A 201 12.01 0.53 5.64
CA PHE A 201 10.85 -0.17 6.23
C PHE A 201 9.63 0.76 6.40
N GLY A 202 9.86 2.07 6.56
CA GLY A 202 8.81 3.08 6.68
C GLY A 202 7.86 3.15 5.49
N LEU A 203 8.25 2.61 4.33
CA LEU A 203 7.43 2.56 3.12
C LEU A 203 6.13 1.74 3.30
N ILE A 204 6.17 0.72 4.18
CA ILE A 204 5.00 -0.12 4.50
C ILE A 204 3.91 0.70 5.18
N ALA A 205 4.28 1.70 5.99
CA ALA A 205 3.31 2.56 6.66
C ALA A 205 2.49 3.38 5.65
N PHE A 206 3.13 3.86 4.57
CA PHE A 206 2.43 4.55 3.49
C PHE A 206 1.49 3.59 2.71
N ALA A 207 1.97 2.38 2.41
CA ALA A 207 1.18 1.35 1.73
C ALA A 207 -0.05 0.90 2.53
N SER A 208 -0.07 1.14 3.85
CA SER A 208 -1.21 0.85 4.73
C SER A 208 -2.15 2.05 4.90
N LEU A 209 -1.59 3.27 5.03
CA LEU A 209 -2.35 4.47 5.37
C LEU A 209 -3.11 5.07 4.18
N PHE A 210 -2.48 5.12 3.00
CA PHE A 210 -3.08 5.75 1.83
C PHE A 210 -4.30 5.01 1.23
N PRO A 211 -4.36 3.67 1.26
CA PRO A 211 -5.59 2.94 0.91
C PRO A 211 -6.79 3.38 1.72
N ILE A 212 -6.62 3.57 3.04
CA ILE A 212 -7.68 4.01 3.93
C ILE A 212 -8.19 5.40 3.47
N MET A 213 -7.26 6.34 3.24
CA MET A 213 -7.60 7.69 2.78
C MET A 213 -8.31 7.67 1.42
N SER A 214 -7.84 6.84 0.49
CA SER A 214 -8.40 6.71 -0.86
C SER A 214 -9.79 6.08 -0.85
N VAL A 215 -10.01 5.03 -0.05
CA VAL A 215 -11.33 4.40 0.08
C VAL A 215 -12.33 5.34 0.76
N LEU A 216 -11.92 6.09 1.80
CA LEU A 216 -12.78 7.11 2.40
C LEU A 216 -13.12 8.24 1.41
N ALA A 217 -12.15 8.67 0.60
CA ALA A 217 -12.41 9.67 -0.45
C ALA A 217 -13.36 9.14 -1.53
N TYR A 218 -13.15 7.90 -2.00
CA TYR A 218 -14.03 7.22 -2.93
C TYR A 218 -15.46 7.13 -2.38
N ALA A 219 -15.61 6.75 -1.12
CA ALA A 219 -16.90 6.65 -0.43
C ALA A 219 -17.66 7.98 -0.43
N GLN A 220 -16.98 9.06 -0.05
CA GLN A 220 -17.55 10.40 0.02
C GLN A 220 -17.95 10.89 -1.37
N ALA A 221 -17.12 10.64 -2.38
CA ALA A 221 -17.42 10.99 -3.77
C ALA A 221 -18.64 10.21 -4.31
N SER A 222 -18.71 8.91 -4.05
CA SER A 222 -19.84 8.07 -4.45
C SER A 222 -21.15 8.49 -3.77
N ASP A 223 -21.13 8.75 -2.46
CA ASP A 223 -22.29 9.22 -1.70
C ASP A 223 -22.76 10.61 -2.17
N TYR A 224 -21.82 11.52 -2.46
CA TYR A 224 -22.14 12.83 -3.02
C TYR A 224 -22.79 12.72 -4.40
N LEU A 225 -22.27 11.87 -5.29
CA LEU A 225 -22.82 11.64 -6.62
C LEU A 225 -24.23 11.03 -6.56
N ALA A 226 -24.46 10.07 -5.65
CA ALA A 226 -25.77 9.44 -5.46
C ALA A 226 -26.84 10.42 -4.94
N LYS A 227 -26.43 11.47 -4.20
CA LYS A 227 -27.33 12.51 -3.67
C LYS A 227 -27.64 13.63 -4.67
N ARG A 228 -27.00 13.68 -5.84
CA ARG A 228 -27.34 14.70 -6.87
C ARG A 228 -28.69 14.34 -7.51
N PRO A 229 -29.70 15.23 -7.48
CA PRO A 229 -30.90 15.04 -8.27
C PRO A 229 -30.49 14.93 -9.74
N ALA A 230 -31.11 14.02 -10.49
CA ALA A 230 -30.95 13.91 -11.93
C ALA A 230 -31.43 15.22 -12.60
N SER A 231 -30.53 16.20 -12.73
CA SER A 231 -30.78 17.41 -13.50
C SER A 231 -30.74 17.01 -14.98
N GLY A 232 -31.90 16.64 -15.54
CA GLY A 232 -32.00 16.39 -16.98
C GLY A 232 -33.17 15.55 -17.50
N ALA A 233 -34.14 15.12 -16.69
CA ALA A 233 -35.42 14.66 -17.25
C ALA A 233 -36.24 15.89 -17.64
N VAL A 234 -35.92 16.45 -18.82
CA VAL A 234 -36.76 17.42 -19.49
C VAL A 234 -38.11 16.75 -19.73
N THR A 235 -39.13 17.33 -19.13
CA THR A 235 -40.53 17.18 -19.53
C THR A 235 -40.67 17.60 -20.99
N GLU A 236 -41.04 16.67 -21.85
CA GLU A 236 -42.00 16.86 -22.96
C GLU A 236 -42.51 15.48 -23.43
#